data_AF-A0A9Q8W9N6-F1
#
_entry.id   AF-A0A9Q8W9N6-F1
#
_cell.length_a   1.000
_cell.length_b   1.000
_cell.length_c   1.000
_cell.angle_alpha   90.00
_cell.angle_beta   90.00
_cell.angle_gamma   90.00
#
_symmetry.space_group_name_H-M   'P 1'
#
loop_
_entity.id
_entity.type
_entity.pdbx_description
1 polymer ?
#
loop_
_entity_poly.entity_id
_entity_poly.type
_entity_poly.pdbx_seq_one_letter_code
_entity_poly.pdbx_strand_id
1 'polypeptide(L)'
;MSHQRYPSHDTLKEPHSVSLKVLRLSRPSLVIQHPIRPPLTPSTLPADPTPASLAYDTTASTNPSPFLLSPILNLPLSFGSAYVGETFSCTLCANHDVPEPVAAVPGGGGPLGATGAPAAASAAPAKRKSIRDVRIEAEMKTPGANSIQKLDLSPPDSADTGGGGGGDDDLKGTDLEAGDTLQRIVNFDLKEEGNHVLAVTVSYYEATETSGKTRTFRKLYQFICKSSLIVRTKIGPLAPASSGKKQAGGGGQRRWVMEAQLENCSEDVIQLEKVVLDLADGLGYTDCNWETGGGARPVLHPGEVEQVCFVVEEAEGTRAQPGEDGRIMFGVLGIGWRGEMGNRGFLSTGKLGTRHVA
;
A
#
# COMPACT_ATOMS: atom_id res chain seq x y z
N MET A 1 -37.54 -46.82 16.89
CA MET A 1 -36.15 -46.55 17.33
C MET A 1 -35.91 -45.07 17.19
N SER A 2 -36.02 -44.34 18.30
CA SER A 2 -35.88 -42.88 18.37
C SER A 2 -34.41 -42.49 18.33
N HIS A 3 -33.95 -41.90 17.22
CA HIS A 3 -32.62 -41.28 17.16
C HIS A 3 -32.66 -39.94 17.91
N GLN A 4 -32.20 -39.98 19.16
CA GLN A 4 -31.89 -38.81 19.97
C GLN A 4 -30.75 -38.05 19.30
N ARG A 5 -31.03 -36.87 18.72
CA ARG A 5 -29.99 -35.91 18.36
C ARG A 5 -29.46 -35.30 19.65
N TYR A 6 -28.22 -35.64 20.01
CA TYR A 6 -27.45 -34.84 20.94
C TYR A 6 -27.16 -33.48 20.28
N PRO A 7 -27.54 -32.34 20.87
CA PRO A 7 -27.00 -31.06 20.44
C PRO A 7 -25.51 -31.05 20.80
N SER A 8 -24.66 -30.83 19.81
CA SER A 8 -23.23 -30.60 20.03
C SER A 8 -23.06 -29.39 20.95
N HIS A 9 -22.57 -29.63 22.16
CA HIS A 9 -22.15 -28.61 23.10
C HIS A 9 -21.05 -27.78 22.42
N ASP A 10 -21.39 -26.62 21.88
CA ASP A 10 -20.40 -25.66 21.43
C ASP A 10 -19.74 -25.12 22.70
N THR A 11 -18.60 -25.72 23.07
CA THR A 11 -17.82 -25.30 24.23
C THR A 11 -17.44 -23.84 24.01
N LEU A 12 -18.03 -22.93 24.78
CA LEU A 12 -17.70 -21.51 24.79
C LEU A 12 -16.17 -21.36 24.73
N LYS A 13 -15.64 -20.95 23.57
CA LYS A 13 -14.20 -20.81 23.37
C LYS A 13 -13.71 -19.81 24.40
N GLU A 14 -12.86 -20.27 25.33
CA GLU A 14 -12.20 -19.41 26.31
C GLU A 14 -11.55 -18.22 25.57
N PRO A 15 -11.67 -16.98 26.08
CA PRO A 15 -11.07 -15.81 25.44
C PRO A 15 -9.56 -16.01 25.22
N HIS A 16 -9.04 -15.37 24.17
CA HIS A 16 -7.60 -15.39 23.88
C HIS A 16 -6.87 -14.44 24.83
N SER A 17 -5.72 -14.89 25.36
CA SER A 17 -4.83 -14.07 26.19
C SER A 17 -4.04 -13.03 25.39
N VAL A 18 -3.96 -13.23 24.07
CA VAL A 18 -3.35 -12.31 23.10
C VAL A 18 -4.45 -11.63 22.29
N SER A 19 -4.38 -10.31 22.14
CA SER A 19 -5.24 -9.53 21.27
C SER A 19 -4.51 -9.08 20.01
N LEU A 20 -5.22 -9.01 18.88
CA LEU A 20 -4.70 -8.45 17.63
C LEU A 20 -5.33 -7.07 17.38
N LYS A 21 -4.47 -6.06 17.24
CA LYS A 21 -4.80 -4.72 16.74
C LYS A 21 -4.13 -4.51 15.38
N VAL A 22 -4.89 -3.97 14.43
CA VAL A 22 -4.41 -3.68 13.07
C VAL A 22 -4.69 -2.22 12.78
N LEU A 23 -3.65 -1.47 12.40
CA LEU A 23 -3.74 -0.06 12.09
C LEU A 23 -3.09 0.24 10.75
N ARG A 24 -3.83 0.84 9.81
CA ARG A 24 -3.23 1.40 8.59
C ARG A 24 -2.27 2.52 8.99
N LEU A 25 -1.10 2.58 8.38
CA LEU A 25 -0.15 3.65 8.63
C LEU A 25 -0.66 4.94 7.98
N SER A 26 -0.89 5.98 8.78
CA SER A 26 -1.23 7.31 8.27
C SER A 26 0.00 7.95 7.63
N ARG A 27 -0.23 8.78 6.61
CA ARG A 27 0.82 9.55 5.94
C ARG A 27 0.66 11.02 6.33
N PRO A 28 1.51 11.56 7.22
CA PRO A 28 1.46 12.97 7.59
C PRO A 28 1.77 13.85 6.38
N SER A 29 1.12 15.00 6.28
CA SER A 29 1.37 16.00 5.23
C SER A 29 1.68 17.37 5.81
N LEU A 30 2.42 18.21 5.07
CA LEU A 30 2.76 19.57 5.50
C LEU A 30 1.51 20.44 5.49
N VAL A 31 1.33 21.22 6.56
CA VAL A 31 0.22 22.18 6.64
C VAL A 31 0.51 23.37 5.73
N ILE A 32 -0.44 23.71 4.87
CA ILE A 32 -0.39 24.96 4.13
C ILE A 32 -0.62 26.12 5.11
N GLN A 33 0.33 27.05 5.20
CA GLN A 33 0.17 28.29 5.94
C GLN A 33 -0.15 29.46 5.00
N HIS A 34 -0.89 30.43 5.55
CA HIS A 34 -1.48 31.51 4.79
C HIS A 34 -0.43 32.31 3.98
N PRO A 35 -0.72 32.67 2.72
CA PRO A 35 -0.02 33.75 2.02
C PRO A 35 -0.42 35.14 2.55
N ILE A 36 -1.35 35.18 3.51
CA ILE A 36 -1.96 36.40 4.06
C ILE A 36 -1.18 36.87 5.28
N ARG A 37 -1.26 38.17 5.51
CA ARG A 37 -0.63 38.91 6.60
C ARG A 37 -0.71 38.16 7.95
N PRO A 38 0.41 38.00 8.68
CA PRO A 38 0.40 37.36 9.98
C PRO A 38 -0.64 37.99 10.93
N PRO A 39 -1.26 37.20 11.82
CA PRO A 39 -2.12 37.73 12.86
C PRO A 39 -1.40 38.84 13.64
N LEU A 40 -2.13 39.89 14.03
CA LEU A 40 -1.62 41.05 14.78
C LEU A 40 -0.70 42.00 14.00
N THR A 41 -0.55 41.84 12.68
CA THR A 41 0.23 42.82 11.91
C THR A 41 -0.55 44.15 11.80
N PRO A 42 0.05 45.29 12.19
CA PRO A 42 -0.60 46.59 12.12
C PRO A 42 -1.16 46.91 10.72
N SER A 43 -2.38 47.44 10.66
CA SER A 43 -3.00 47.88 9.39
C SER A 43 -2.22 49.01 8.70
N THR A 44 -1.35 49.71 9.44
CA THR A 44 -0.54 50.83 8.96
C THR A 44 0.70 50.42 8.19
N LEU A 45 1.15 49.16 8.33
CA LEU A 45 2.25 48.64 7.54
C LEU A 45 1.72 48.36 6.12
N PRO A 46 2.46 48.69 5.05
CA PRO A 46 2.14 48.24 3.70
C PRO A 46 2.06 46.71 3.66
N ALA A 47 1.10 46.15 2.92
CA ALA A 47 1.16 44.72 2.60
C ALA A 47 2.25 44.56 1.53
N ASP A 48 3.30 43.79 1.81
CA ASP A 48 4.19 43.35 0.76
C ASP A 48 3.35 42.51 -0.22
N PRO A 49 3.28 42.88 -1.51
CA PRO A 49 2.52 42.10 -2.47
C PRO A 49 3.24 40.77 -2.64
N THR A 50 2.79 39.73 -1.93
CA THR A 50 3.08 38.36 -2.33
C THR A 50 2.47 38.18 -3.71
N PRO A 51 3.27 37.87 -4.76
CA PRO A 51 2.70 37.63 -6.08
C PRO A 51 1.75 36.44 -5.96
N ALA A 52 0.45 36.71 -6.01
CA ALA A 52 -0.59 35.72 -5.76
C ALA A 52 -0.75 34.71 -6.93
N SER A 53 0.19 34.70 -7.88
CA SER A 53 0.10 33.88 -9.08
C SER A 53 1.49 33.64 -9.68
N LEU A 54 1.84 32.36 -9.87
CA LEU A 54 2.95 31.89 -10.71
C LEU A 54 2.72 32.18 -12.21
N ALA A 55 1.55 32.74 -12.61
CA ALA A 55 1.26 33.07 -14.01
C ALA A 55 1.96 34.35 -14.51
N TYR A 56 2.76 35.02 -13.67
CA TYR A 56 3.63 36.12 -14.08
C TYR A 56 5.08 35.68 -13.93
N ASP A 57 5.91 35.94 -14.94
CA ASP A 57 7.37 35.90 -14.80
C ASP A 57 7.77 36.92 -13.72
N THR A 58 8.03 36.45 -12.50
CA THR A 58 8.45 37.31 -11.39
C THR A 58 9.92 37.09 -11.09
N THR A 59 10.66 38.17 -10.82
CA THR A 59 12.03 38.11 -10.29
C THR A 59 12.06 37.87 -8.77
N ALA A 60 10.92 37.55 -8.15
CA ALA A 60 10.82 37.36 -6.71
C ALA A 60 11.42 35.99 -6.29
N SER A 61 11.91 35.91 -5.05
CA SER A 61 12.44 34.67 -4.47
C SER A 61 11.39 33.55 -4.54
N THR A 62 11.78 32.38 -5.08
CA THR A 62 10.94 31.17 -5.18
C THR A 62 10.66 30.52 -3.83
N ASN A 63 11.27 31.01 -2.75
CA ASN A 63 11.08 30.55 -1.38
C ASN A 63 10.90 31.76 -0.45
N PRO A 64 9.72 32.39 -0.43
CA PRO A 64 9.46 33.54 0.42
C PRO A 64 9.44 33.14 1.90
N SER A 65 9.77 34.06 2.79
CA SER A 65 9.57 33.90 4.24
C SER A 65 8.35 34.71 4.66
N PRO A 66 7.27 34.08 5.19
CA PRO A 66 7.10 32.65 5.42
C PRO A 66 6.77 31.84 4.15
N PHE A 67 7.26 30.61 4.07
CA PHE A 67 6.98 29.69 2.95
C PHE A 67 5.54 29.19 3.00
N LEU A 68 4.91 28.90 1.87
CA LEU A 68 3.50 28.44 1.83
C LEU A 68 3.28 27.12 2.59
N LEU A 69 4.30 26.27 2.69
CA LEU A 69 4.25 25.08 3.53
C LEU A 69 4.89 25.36 4.89
N SER A 70 4.13 25.09 5.95
CA SER A 70 4.61 25.11 7.33
C SER A 70 5.48 23.89 7.60
N PRO A 71 6.50 23.97 8.48
CA PRO A 71 7.24 22.80 8.96
C PRO A 71 6.39 21.86 9.84
N ILE A 72 5.13 22.21 10.13
CA ILE A 72 4.21 21.39 10.91
C ILE A 72 3.59 20.31 10.02
N LEU A 73 3.68 19.06 10.48
CA LEU A 73 2.99 17.93 9.88
C LEU A 73 1.61 17.75 10.51
N ASN A 74 0.57 17.60 9.69
CA ASN A 74 -0.76 17.22 10.13
C ASN A 74 -1.03 15.76 9.82
N LEU A 75 -1.70 15.08 10.75
CA LEU A 75 -2.22 13.74 10.50
C LEU A 75 -3.58 13.87 9.83
N PRO A 76 -3.86 13.06 8.79
CA PRO A 76 -5.16 13.10 8.15
C PRO A 76 -6.25 12.68 9.14
N LEU A 77 -7.39 13.39 9.09
CA LEU A 77 -8.55 13.16 9.98
C LEU A 77 -9.18 11.76 9.80
N SER A 78 -8.87 11.09 8.70
CA SER A 78 -9.30 9.73 8.42
C SER A 78 -8.24 8.98 7.61
N PHE A 79 -8.35 7.66 7.55
CA PHE A 79 -7.39 6.79 6.88
C PHE A 79 -7.41 6.87 5.34
N GLY A 80 -8.24 7.73 4.75
CA GLY A 80 -8.33 7.94 3.30
C GLY A 80 -8.78 6.69 2.52
N SER A 81 -8.97 6.86 1.22
CA SER A 81 -9.17 5.72 0.32
C SER A 81 -7.86 4.96 0.10
N ALA A 82 -7.91 3.75 -0.42
CA ALA A 82 -6.74 3.05 -0.93
C ALA A 82 -6.84 3.07 -2.46
N TYR A 83 -5.74 3.38 -3.15
CA TYR A 83 -5.74 3.49 -4.60
C TYR A 83 -4.83 2.46 -5.27
N VAL A 84 -5.23 2.04 -6.47
CA VAL A 84 -4.40 1.17 -7.31
C VAL A 84 -3.11 1.89 -7.68
N GLY A 85 -2.02 1.18 -7.53
CA GLY A 85 -0.66 1.63 -7.76
C GLY A 85 0.03 2.19 -6.53
N GLU A 86 -0.68 2.31 -5.40
CA GLU A 86 -0.06 2.60 -4.12
C GLU A 86 0.38 1.33 -3.37
N THR A 87 1.36 1.49 -2.48
CA THR A 87 1.66 0.48 -1.47
C THR A 87 0.74 0.66 -0.26
N PHE A 88 -0.10 -0.33 0.01
CA PHE A 88 -0.86 -0.47 1.25
C PHE A 88 0.08 -0.87 2.38
N SER A 89 0.12 -0.05 3.44
CA SER A 89 0.94 -0.32 4.62
C SER A 89 0.12 -0.32 5.91
N CYS A 90 0.28 -1.35 6.72
CA CYS A 90 -0.37 -1.43 8.03
C CYS A 90 0.55 -2.10 9.07
N THR A 91 0.31 -1.76 10.34
CA THR A 91 0.96 -2.38 11.48
C THR A 91 0.01 -3.40 12.12
N LEU A 92 0.54 -4.58 12.40
CA LEU A 92 -0.09 -5.69 13.11
C LEU A 92 0.55 -5.76 14.51
N CYS A 93 -0.26 -5.64 15.56
CA CYS A 93 0.19 -5.69 16.95
C CYS A 93 -0.51 -6.85 17.67
N ALA A 94 0.24 -7.87 18.05
CA ALA A 94 -0.21 -8.93 18.96
C ALA A 94 0.17 -8.55 20.39
N ASN A 95 -0.81 -8.17 21.22
CA ASN A 95 -0.58 -7.67 22.59
C ASN A 95 -0.98 -8.71 23.62
N HIS A 96 -0.17 -8.87 24.65
CA HIS A 96 -0.49 -9.68 25.82
C HIS A 96 -1.23 -8.80 26.86
N ASP A 97 -2.57 -8.72 26.76
CA ASP A 97 -3.39 -7.79 27.56
C ASP A 97 -3.80 -8.34 28.97
N VAL A 98 -3.09 -9.33 29.51
CA VAL A 98 -3.46 -9.92 30.81
C VAL A 98 -2.84 -9.10 31.95
N PRO A 99 -3.63 -8.51 32.87
CA PRO A 99 -3.07 -7.89 34.05
C PRO A 99 -2.40 -8.94 34.92
N GLU A 100 -1.17 -8.68 35.37
CA GLU A 100 -0.53 -9.53 36.38
C GLU A 100 -1.49 -9.70 37.57
N PRO A 101 -1.69 -10.93 38.09
CA PRO A 101 -2.37 -11.09 39.36
C PRO A 101 -1.54 -10.38 40.41
N VAL A 102 -2.05 -9.24 40.89
CA VAL A 102 -1.42 -8.45 41.96
C VAL A 102 -1.14 -9.41 43.11
N ALA A 103 0.14 -9.62 43.42
CA ALA A 103 0.53 -10.49 44.52
C ALA A 103 -0.14 -9.97 45.79
N ALA A 104 -1.08 -10.74 46.34
CA ALA A 104 -1.68 -10.43 47.62
C ALA A 104 -0.54 -10.40 48.64
N VAL A 105 -0.20 -9.20 49.12
CA VAL A 105 0.83 -9.00 50.15
C VAL A 105 0.38 -9.79 51.39
N PRO A 106 1.15 -10.80 51.83
CA PRO A 106 0.80 -11.54 53.03
C PRO A 106 1.29 -10.75 54.25
N GLY A 107 0.39 -10.08 54.96
CA GLY A 107 0.63 -9.68 56.35
C GLY A 107 0.42 -8.20 56.66
N GLY A 108 -0.63 -7.92 57.43
CA GLY A 108 -0.87 -6.66 58.14
C GLY A 108 -2.18 -6.73 58.90
N GLY A 109 -2.14 -7.25 60.13
CA GLY A 109 -3.33 -7.51 60.95
C GLY A 109 -3.98 -6.27 61.57
N GLY A 110 -5.30 -6.15 61.37
CA GLY A 110 -6.33 -5.59 62.29
C GLY A 110 -6.56 -4.06 62.32
N PRO A 111 -7.66 -3.55 62.91
CA PRO A 111 -8.99 -4.17 63.13
C PRO A 111 -10.21 -3.30 62.67
N LEU A 112 -11.32 -3.98 62.43
CA LEU A 112 -12.75 -3.62 62.62
C LEU A 112 -13.21 -2.14 62.46
N GLY A 113 -13.97 -1.87 61.39
CA GLY A 113 -14.85 -0.71 61.26
C GLY A 113 -15.78 -0.84 60.04
N ALA A 114 -17.09 -0.95 60.29
CA ALA A 114 -18.14 -1.21 59.29
C ALA A 114 -18.45 0.00 58.39
N THR A 115 -18.75 -0.23 57.11
CA THR A 115 -20.07 0.03 56.46
C THR A 115 -20.03 -0.38 54.97
N GLY A 116 -21.16 -0.86 54.47
CA GLY A 116 -21.31 -1.67 53.25
C GLY A 116 -20.90 -1.03 51.92
N ALA A 117 -20.25 -1.85 51.10
CA ALA A 117 -20.12 -1.71 49.65
C ALA A 117 -20.53 -3.06 49.02
N PRO A 118 -21.12 -3.08 47.81
CA PRO A 118 -21.69 -4.28 47.24
C PRO A 118 -20.61 -5.33 46.98
N ALA A 119 -20.94 -6.59 47.28
CA ALA A 119 -20.08 -7.74 47.08
C ALA A 119 -19.61 -7.83 45.62
N ALA A 120 -18.38 -7.41 45.36
CA ALA A 120 -17.66 -7.78 44.16
C ALA A 120 -17.54 -9.31 44.18
N ALA A 121 -18.16 -9.96 43.20
CA ALA A 121 -18.03 -11.38 42.98
C ALA A 121 -16.55 -11.77 43.05
N SER A 122 -16.23 -12.70 43.95
CA SER A 122 -14.89 -13.26 44.10
C SER A 122 -14.48 -13.91 42.78
N ALA A 123 -13.78 -13.16 41.93
CA ALA A 123 -13.10 -13.70 40.79
C ALA A 123 -12.05 -14.69 41.32
N ALA A 124 -12.15 -15.95 40.91
CA ALA A 124 -11.15 -16.97 41.20
C ALA A 124 -9.75 -16.43 40.83
N PRO A 125 -8.69 -16.77 41.58
CA PRO A 125 -7.34 -16.30 41.26
C PRO A 125 -7.00 -16.73 39.83
N ALA A 126 -6.81 -15.76 38.94
CA ALA A 126 -6.37 -16.02 37.58
C ALA A 126 -5.01 -16.71 37.67
N LYS A 127 -4.95 -17.99 37.27
CA LYS A 127 -3.69 -18.74 37.22
C LYS A 127 -2.70 -17.96 36.37
N ARG A 128 -1.44 -17.84 36.81
CA ARG A 128 -0.39 -17.21 36.01
C ARG A 128 -0.23 -17.98 34.70
N LYS A 129 -0.44 -17.28 33.59
CA LYS A 129 -0.33 -17.79 32.22
C LYS A 129 0.93 -17.19 31.60
N SER A 130 1.82 -18.05 31.10
CA SER A 130 2.98 -17.64 30.31
C SER A 130 2.63 -17.78 28.82
N ILE A 131 2.86 -16.72 28.04
CA ILE A 131 2.61 -16.69 26.61
C ILE A 131 3.94 -16.78 25.88
N ARG A 132 4.07 -17.82 25.07
CA ARG A 132 5.31 -18.16 24.36
C ARG A 132 5.05 -18.38 22.88
N ASP A 133 6.12 -18.33 22.09
CA ASP A 133 6.09 -18.69 20.66
C ASP A 133 4.97 -17.95 19.89
N VAL A 134 4.80 -16.64 20.15
CA VAL A 134 3.82 -15.81 19.46
C VAL A 134 4.29 -15.57 18.03
N ARG A 135 3.44 -15.89 17.06
CA ARG A 135 3.69 -15.72 15.63
C ARG A 135 2.51 -15.00 14.97
N ILE A 136 2.82 -14.12 14.03
CA ILE A 136 1.84 -13.41 13.21
C ILE A 136 2.07 -13.85 11.77
N GLU A 137 1.04 -14.35 11.12
CA GLU A 137 1.03 -14.60 9.68
C GLU A 137 -0.02 -13.71 9.03
N ALA A 138 0.32 -13.14 7.88
CA ALA A 138 -0.58 -12.31 7.10
C ALA A 138 -0.70 -12.82 5.67
N GLU A 139 -1.90 -12.69 5.15
CA GLU A 139 -2.29 -13.14 3.83
C GLU A 139 -3.18 -12.08 3.18
N MET A 140 -2.96 -11.80 1.91
CA MET A 140 -3.81 -10.92 1.11
C MET A 140 -4.63 -11.73 0.11
N LYS A 141 -5.93 -11.45 0.08
CA LYS A 141 -6.82 -11.88 -1.01
C LYS A 141 -7.16 -10.66 -1.86
N THR A 142 -6.75 -10.67 -3.12
CA THR A 142 -7.07 -9.60 -4.08
C THR A 142 -8.37 -9.88 -4.85
N PRO A 143 -9.00 -8.85 -5.43
CA PRO A 143 -10.20 -8.97 -6.24
C PRO A 143 -9.95 -9.80 -7.50
N GLY A 144 -10.63 -10.94 -7.65
CA GLY A 144 -10.51 -11.78 -8.85
C GLY A 144 -9.35 -12.78 -8.82
N ALA A 145 -8.48 -12.74 -7.81
CA ALA A 145 -7.51 -13.81 -7.58
C ALA A 145 -8.20 -15.08 -7.05
N ASN A 146 -7.85 -16.22 -7.65
CA ASN A 146 -8.27 -17.55 -7.20
C ASN A 146 -7.40 -18.09 -6.06
N SER A 147 -6.25 -17.44 -5.79
CA SER A 147 -5.31 -17.82 -4.74
C SER A 147 -5.16 -16.70 -3.71
N ILE A 148 -4.75 -17.09 -2.50
CA ILE A 148 -4.41 -16.19 -1.41
C ILE A 148 -2.89 -16.02 -1.43
N GLN A 149 -2.40 -14.78 -1.33
CA GLN A 149 -0.98 -14.47 -1.30
C GLN A 149 -0.50 -14.33 0.14
N LYS A 150 0.45 -15.17 0.58
CA LYS A 150 1.15 -14.99 1.87
C LYS A 150 2.03 -13.74 1.78
N LEU A 151 2.02 -12.92 2.84
CA LEU A 151 2.72 -11.65 2.91
C LEU A 151 3.98 -11.76 3.76
N ASP A 152 5.06 -11.15 3.29
CA ASP A 152 6.27 -10.98 4.07
C ASP A 152 6.10 -9.85 5.09
N LEU A 153 6.43 -10.14 6.34
CA LEU A 153 6.29 -9.20 7.46
C LEU A 153 7.64 -8.58 7.81
N SER A 154 7.62 -7.28 8.10
CA SER A 154 8.80 -6.54 8.55
C SER A 154 8.67 -6.09 10.01
N PRO A 155 9.74 -6.10 10.83
CA PRO A 155 11.03 -6.75 10.56
C PRO A 155 10.87 -8.27 10.37
N PRO A 156 11.78 -8.92 9.62
CA PRO A 156 11.79 -10.38 9.53
C PRO A 156 11.96 -10.98 10.92
N ASP A 157 11.49 -12.22 11.11
CA ASP A 157 11.78 -12.97 12.33
C ASP A 157 13.29 -12.95 12.57
N SER A 158 13.72 -12.65 13.79
CA SER A 158 15.13 -12.47 14.11
C SER A 158 15.91 -13.75 13.82
N ALA A 159 16.54 -13.80 12.64
CA ALA A 159 17.60 -14.74 12.34
C ALA A 159 18.87 -14.28 13.09
N ASP A 160 19.18 -15.03 14.14
CA ASP A 160 20.51 -15.29 14.65
C ASP A 160 21.17 -14.28 15.63
N THR A 161 21.35 -14.77 16.86
CA THR A 161 22.67 -14.77 17.50
C THR A 161 22.92 -16.15 18.12
N GLY A 162 23.49 -17.07 17.33
CA GLY A 162 24.23 -18.23 17.82
C GLY A 162 23.78 -19.60 17.28
N GLY A 163 24.32 -19.99 16.12
CA GLY A 163 24.97 -21.30 15.96
C GLY A 163 24.14 -22.44 15.35
N GLY A 164 24.42 -22.72 14.08
CA GLY A 164 24.57 -24.04 13.45
C GLY A 164 23.61 -25.18 13.84
N GLY A 165 22.76 -25.57 12.90
CA GLY A 165 22.12 -26.88 12.88
C GLY A 165 20.97 -26.94 11.90
N GLY A 166 21.17 -27.58 10.75
CA GLY A 166 20.12 -27.84 9.77
C GLY A 166 19.04 -28.75 10.34
N GLY A 167 17.79 -28.33 10.19
CA GLY A 167 16.57 -29.08 10.52
C GLY A 167 15.36 -28.18 10.28
N ASP A 168 14.37 -28.74 9.59
CA ASP A 168 13.03 -28.22 9.23
C ASP A 168 12.64 -26.86 9.87
N ASP A 169 12.40 -25.87 9.01
CA ASP A 169 12.36 -24.43 9.29
C ASP A 169 11.11 -24.01 10.09
N ASP A 170 11.05 -24.44 11.34
CA ASP A 170 10.04 -24.02 12.31
C ASP A 170 10.47 -22.66 12.90
N LEU A 171 10.17 -21.59 12.17
CA LEU A 171 10.44 -20.19 12.51
C LEU A 171 10.16 -19.90 14.00
N LYS A 172 11.19 -19.75 14.82
CA LYS A 172 11.06 -19.55 16.28
C LYS A 172 10.20 -18.30 16.59
N GLY A 173 9.04 -18.49 17.22
CA GLY A 173 8.16 -17.40 17.64
C GLY A 173 8.72 -16.62 18.84
N THR A 174 8.05 -15.50 19.15
CA THR A 174 8.49 -14.55 20.18
C THR A 174 7.75 -14.79 21.49
N ASP A 175 8.47 -14.89 22.61
CA ASP A 175 7.86 -14.94 23.94
C ASP A 175 7.45 -13.54 24.38
N LEU A 176 6.26 -13.38 24.96
CA LEU A 176 5.71 -12.08 25.37
C LEU A 176 5.39 -12.07 26.86
N GLU A 177 6.02 -11.15 27.61
CA GLU A 177 5.64 -10.86 28.99
C GLU A 177 4.29 -10.13 29.05
N ALA A 178 3.71 -10.03 30.24
CA ALA A 178 2.46 -9.30 30.44
C ALA A 178 2.63 -7.81 30.07
N GLY A 179 1.80 -7.31 29.16
CA GLY A 179 1.89 -5.95 28.63
C GLY A 179 2.78 -5.78 27.40
N ASP A 180 3.58 -6.80 27.03
CA ASP A 180 4.41 -6.74 25.84
C ASP A 180 3.60 -6.91 24.55
N THR A 181 4.18 -6.45 23.45
CA THR A 181 3.56 -6.47 22.12
C THR A 181 4.55 -6.94 21.06
N LEU A 182 4.14 -7.93 20.27
CA LEU A 182 4.82 -8.27 19.03
C LEU A 182 4.24 -7.41 17.90
N GLN A 183 5.07 -6.55 17.32
CA GLN A 183 4.70 -5.67 16.22
C GLN A 183 5.29 -6.14 14.89
N ARG A 184 4.48 -6.14 13.83
CA ARG A 184 4.90 -6.37 12.44
C ARG A 184 4.27 -5.37 11.49
N ILE A 185 4.91 -5.12 10.37
CA ILE A 185 4.46 -4.21 9.32
C ILE A 185 4.28 -5.00 8.03
N VAL A 186 3.10 -4.84 7.44
CA VAL A 186 2.75 -5.35 6.12
C VAL A 186 2.94 -4.22 5.12
N ASN A 187 3.59 -4.50 3.99
CA ASN A 187 3.62 -3.66 2.81
C ASN A 187 3.10 -4.48 1.62
N PHE A 188 2.12 -3.96 0.90
CA PHE A 188 1.49 -4.68 -0.21
C PHE A 188 1.13 -3.72 -1.34
N ASP A 189 1.64 -3.97 -2.54
CA ASP A 189 1.34 -3.13 -3.71
C ASP A 189 -0.04 -3.47 -4.29
N LEU A 190 -0.92 -2.47 -4.33
CA LEU A 190 -2.29 -2.62 -4.82
C LEU A 190 -2.30 -2.57 -6.36
N LYS A 191 -2.62 -3.67 -7.01
CA LYS A 191 -2.60 -3.76 -8.49
C LYS A 191 -4.00 -3.83 -9.11
N GLU A 192 -5.01 -4.13 -8.31
CA GLU A 192 -6.36 -4.43 -8.76
C GLU A 192 -7.36 -3.54 -8.02
N GLU A 193 -8.46 -3.20 -8.69
CA GLU A 193 -9.57 -2.44 -8.09
C GLU A 193 -10.55 -3.38 -7.40
N GLY A 194 -11.17 -2.91 -6.32
CA GLY A 194 -12.24 -3.62 -5.61
C GLY A 194 -11.86 -4.16 -4.23
N ASN A 195 -12.59 -5.19 -3.79
CA ASN A 195 -12.54 -5.71 -2.42
C ASN A 195 -11.28 -6.53 -2.14
N HIS A 196 -10.40 -6.00 -1.29
CA HIS A 196 -9.25 -6.70 -0.76
C HIS A 196 -9.56 -7.20 0.65
N VAL A 197 -9.05 -8.38 1.00
CA VAL A 197 -9.18 -8.94 2.34
C VAL A 197 -7.81 -9.30 2.88
N LEU A 198 -7.39 -8.58 3.92
CA LEU A 198 -6.21 -8.92 4.73
C LEU A 198 -6.63 -9.93 5.80
N ALA A 199 -6.14 -11.15 5.68
CA ALA A 199 -6.33 -12.20 6.65
C ALA A 199 -5.10 -12.30 7.56
N VAL A 200 -5.29 -12.12 8.86
CA VAL A 200 -4.21 -12.19 9.85
C VAL A 200 -4.47 -13.35 10.80
N THR A 201 -3.53 -14.27 10.88
CA THR A 201 -3.54 -15.40 11.79
C THR A 201 -2.51 -15.17 12.88
N VAL A 202 -2.92 -15.30 14.13
CA VAL A 202 -2.01 -15.24 15.28
C VAL A 202 -2.02 -16.61 15.95
N SER A 203 -0.85 -17.21 16.10
CA SER A 203 -0.63 -18.43 16.87
C SER A 203 0.27 -18.14 18.06
N TYR A 204 0.02 -18.82 19.18
CA TYR A 204 0.84 -18.72 20.38
C TYR A 204 0.68 -19.97 21.25
N TYR A 205 1.68 -20.24 22.08
CA TYR A 205 1.63 -21.27 23.11
C TYR A 205 1.24 -20.64 24.45
N GLU A 206 0.15 -21.10 25.03
CA GLU A 206 -0.32 -20.69 26.35
C GLU A 206 0.06 -21.76 27.38
N ALA A 207 0.95 -21.43 28.32
CA ALA A 207 1.39 -22.31 29.38
C ALA A 207 0.82 -21.88 30.74
N THR A 208 0.23 -22.84 31.46
CA THR A 208 -0.13 -22.74 32.88
C THR A 208 0.78 -23.68 33.67
N GLU A 209 0.84 -23.52 35.00
CA GLU A 209 1.71 -24.33 35.88
C GLU A 209 1.60 -25.85 35.67
N THR A 210 0.43 -26.34 35.23
CA THR A 210 0.14 -27.77 35.09
C THR A 210 -0.06 -28.25 33.66
N SER A 211 -0.14 -27.35 32.67
CA SER A 211 -0.44 -27.72 31.28
C SER A 211 -0.18 -26.56 30.32
N GLY A 212 0.18 -26.85 29.07
CA GLY A 212 0.23 -25.84 28.02
C GLY A 212 -0.46 -26.28 26.73
N LYS A 213 -0.94 -25.32 25.97
CA LYS A 213 -1.73 -25.54 24.75
C LYS A 213 -1.43 -24.47 23.71
N THR A 214 -1.23 -24.89 22.46
CA THR A 214 -1.18 -23.96 21.32
C THR A 214 -2.57 -23.45 20.99
N ARG A 215 -2.70 -22.13 20.86
CA ARG A 215 -3.93 -21.44 20.50
C ARG A 215 -3.69 -20.63 19.24
N THR A 216 -4.69 -20.60 18.38
CA THR A 216 -4.67 -19.85 17.13
C THR A 216 -6.00 -19.15 16.93
N PHE A 217 -5.96 -17.95 16.36
CA PHE A 217 -7.14 -17.26 15.87
C PHE A 217 -6.82 -16.50 14.59
N ARG A 218 -7.83 -16.32 13.75
CA ARG A 218 -7.73 -15.63 12.47
C ARG A 218 -8.76 -14.50 12.42
N LYS A 219 -8.33 -13.30 12.01
CA LYS A 219 -9.20 -12.14 11.77
C LYS A 219 -9.07 -11.71 10.30
N LEU A 220 -10.18 -11.28 9.73
CA LEU A 220 -10.26 -10.81 8.35
C LEU A 220 -10.60 -9.32 8.36
N TYR A 221 -9.84 -8.54 7.60
CA TYR A 221 -10.03 -7.09 7.43
C TYR A 221 -10.28 -6.80 5.97
N GLN A 222 -11.48 -6.32 5.65
CA GLN A 222 -11.88 -6.00 4.28
C GLN A 222 -11.75 -4.50 4.04
N PHE A 223 -11.18 -4.13 2.89
CA PHE A 223 -11.11 -2.74 2.41
C PHE A 223 -11.31 -2.69 0.89
N ILE A 224 -11.64 -1.51 0.37
CA ILE A 224 -11.87 -1.29 -1.07
C ILE A 224 -10.71 -0.47 -1.64
N CYS A 225 -10.15 -0.98 -2.74
CA CYS A 225 -9.18 -0.26 -3.55
C CYS A 225 -9.91 0.43 -4.72
N LYS A 226 -9.69 1.74 -4.89
CA LYS A 226 -10.23 2.57 -5.99
C LYS A 226 -9.17 2.77 -7.08
N SER A 227 -9.58 3.17 -8.27
CA SER A 227 -8.64 3.56 -9.33
C SER A 227 -7.89 4.85 -8.97
N SER A 228 -6.55 4.86 -9.08
CA SER A 228 -5.77 6.11 -9.00
C SER A 228 -5.72 6.81 -10.35
N LEU A 229 -5.42 6.04 -11.39
CA LEU A 229 -5.21 6.51 -12.76
C LEU A 229 -5.97 5.57 -13.70
N ILE A 230 -6.83 6.15 -14.53
CA ILE A 230 -7.47 5.41 -15.63
C ILE A 230 -6.63 5.61 -16.89
N VAL A 231 -6.26 4.49 -17.52
CA VAL A 231 -5.45 4.47 -18.74
C VAL A 231 -6.32 4.03 -19.92
N ARG A 232 -6.48 4.90 -20.92
CA ARG A 232 -7.15 4.56 -22.18
C ARG A 232 -6.14 4.60 -23.31
N THR A 233 -5.87 3.46 -23.93
CA THR A 233 -4.90 3.35 -25.02
C THR A 233 -5.56 3.24 -26.38
N LYS A 234 -4.91 3.81 -27.40
CA LYS A 234 -5.30 3.70 -28.80
C LYS A 234 -4.06 3.47 -29.65
N ILE A 235 -4.12 2.48 -30.53
CA ILE A 235 -3.02 2.13 -31.44
C ILE A 235 -3.50 2.30 -32.88
N GLY A 236 -2.77 3.06 -33.68
CA GLY A 236 -3.05 3.28 -35.09
C GLY A 236 -1.83 3.03 -35.98
N PRO A 237 -2.00 2.58 -37.23
CA PRO A 237 -0.89 2.48 -38.18
C PRO A 237 -0.37 3.87 -38.54
N LEU A 238 0.95 4.00 -38.63
CA LEU A 238 1.63 5.20 -39.10
C LEU A 238 2.26 4.91 -40.46
N ALA A 239 2.13 5.84 -41.40
CA ALA A 239 2.76 5.69 -42.71
C ALA A 239 4.28 5.43 -42.56
N PRO A 240 4.88 4.55 -43.37
CA PRO A 240 6.32 4.32 -43.32
C PRO A 240 7.09 5.63 -43.54
N ALA A 241 8.25 5.77 -42.91
CA ALA A 241 9.06 6.97 -43.08
C ALA A 241 9.38 7.11 -44.57
N SER A 242 9.25 8.32 -45.13
CA SER A 242 9.74 8.59 -46.48
C SER A 242 11.27 8.61 -46.43
N SER A 243 11.91 7.46 -46.23
CA SER A 243 13.35 7.36 -46.40
C SER A 243 13.64 7.58 -47.88
N GLY A 244 14.39 8.64 -48.20
CA GLY A 244 14.78 9.01 -49.57
C GLY A 244 15.67 7.99 -50.29
N LYS A 245 15.74 6.76 -49.79
CA LYS A 245 16.42 5.63 -50.40
C LYS A 245 15.39 4.52 -50.59
N LYS A 246 14.82 4.43 -51.79
CA LYS A 246 14.13 3.23 -52.27
C LYS A 246 15.14 2.08 -52.26
N GLN A 247 15.20 1.34 -51.17
CA GLN A 247 15.91 0.06 -51.14
C GLN A 247 15.05 -0.92 -51.93
N ALA A 248 15.53 -1.26 -53.13
CA ALA A 248 14.86 -2.23 -54.00
C ALA A 248 14.84 -3.59 -53.29
N GLY A 249 13.66 -4.03 -52.84
CA GLY A 249 13.42 -5.42 -52.44
C GLY A 249 12.90 -5.68 -51.02
N GLY A 250 12.81 -4.67 -50.14
CA GLY A 250 12.27 -4.84 -48.78
C GLY A 250 11.04 -3.96 -48.55
N GLY A 251 9.91 -4.53 -48.13
CA GLY A 251 8.77 -3.73 -47.66
C GLY A 251 9.23 -2.82 -46.51
N GLY A 252 8.86 -1.54 -46.56
CA GLY A 252 9.30 -0.55 -45.56
C GLY A 252 8.94 -0.98 -44.13
N GLN A 253 9.77 -0.57 -43.15
CA GLN A 253 9.51 -0.82 -41.73
C GLN A 253 8.11 -0.35 -41.36
N ARG A 254 7.35 -1.25 -40.73
CA ARG A 254 6.01 -0.91 -40.25
C ARG A 254 6.13 -0.06 -39.00
N ARG A 255 5.24 0.90 -38.90
CA ARG A 255 5.21 1.89 -37.84
C ARG A 255 3.80 2.07 -37.32
N TRP A 256 3.71 2.39 -36.05
CA TRP A 256 2.46 2.63 -35.37
C TRP A 256 2.59 3.84 -34.45
N VAL A 257 1.49 4.56 -34.29
CA VAL A 257 1.33 5.52 -33.21
C VAL A 257 0.56 4.84 -32.10
N MET A 258 1.08 4.92 -30.89
CA MET A 258 0.41 4.51 -29.67
C MET A 258 0.15 5.75 -28.82
N GLU A 259 -1.12 6.06 -28.61
CA GLU A 259 -1.58 7.12 -27.71
C GLU A 259 -2.11 6.49 -26.42
N ALA A 260 -1.86 7.12 -25.29
CA ALA A 260 -2.54 6.81 -24.03
C ALA A 260 -3.04 8.09 -23.36
N GLN A 261 -4.28 8.05 -22.90
CA GLN A 261 -4.85 9.08 -22.04
C GLN A 261 -4.76 8.60 -20.59
N LEU A 262 -4.14 9.41 -19.75
CA LEU A 262 -3.93 9.18 -18.33
C LEU A 262 -4.82 10.15 -17.55
N GLU A 263 -5.91 9.64 -16.97
CA GLU A 263 -6.87 10.43 -16.20
C GLU A 263 -6.65 10.22 -14.70
N ASN A 264 -6.41 11.28 -13.93
CA ASN A 264 -6.31 11.21 -12.47
C ASN A 264 -7.72 11.07 -11.86
N CYS A 265 -8.01 9.90 -11.30
CA CYS A 265 -9.28 9.61 -10.62
C CYS A 265 -9.13 9.55 -9.09
N SER A 266 -7.95 9.86 -8.56
CA SER A 266 -7.72 9.99 -7.13
C SER A 266 -8.22 11.33 -6.60
N GLU A 267 -8.28 11.45 -5.28
CA GLU A 267 -8.64 12.72 -4.60
C GLU A 267 -7.42 13.66 -4.46
N ASP A 268 -6.22 13.13 -4.71
CA ASP A 268 -4.95 13.83 -4.50
C ASP A 268 -4.31 14.27 -5.83
N VAL A 269 -3.43 15.26 -5.74
CA VAL A 269 -2.62 15.70 -6.90
C VAL A 269 -1.52 14.69 -7.16
N ILE A 270 -1.32 14.37 -8.44
CA ILE A 270 -0.31 13.42 -8.90
C ILE A 270 0.65 14.10 -9.88
N GLN A 271 1.95 13.96 -9.66
CA GLN A 271 2.97 14.32 -10.64
C GLN A 271 3.48 13.08 -11.37
N LEU A 272 3.36 13.04 -12.69
CA LEU A 272 3.93 11.96 -13.49
C LEU A 272 5.46 11.99 -13.40
N GLU A 273 6.06 10.87 -13.01
CA GLU A 273 7.52 10.74 -12.89
C GLU A 273 8.11 10.10 -14.14
N LYS A 274 7.46 9.04 -14.65
CA LYS A 274 7.95 8.27 -15.78
C LYS A 274 6.83 7.53 -16.49
N VAL A 275 6.84 7.51 -17.82
CA VAL A 275 5.92 6.69 -18.63
C VAL A 275 6.72 5.95 -19.68
N VAL A 276 6.72 4.61 -19.63
CA VAL A 276 7.57 3.78 -20.48
C VAL A 276 6.80 2.64 -21.11
N LEU A 277 7.15 2.33 -22.35
CA LEU A 277 6.67 1.16 -23.05
C LEU A 277 7.71 0.03 -22.94
N ASP A 278 7.38 -1.02 -22.21
CA ASP A 278 8.16 -2.26 -22.17
C ASP A 278 7.74 -3.13 -23.36
N LEU A 279 8.54 -3.11 -24.42
CA LEU A 279 8.22 -3.73 -25.70
C LEU A 279 8.62 -5.20 -25.78
N ALA A 280 7.88 -5.95 -26.59
CA ALA A 280 8.25 -7.28 -27.03
C ALA A 280 9.46 -7.26 -27.98
N ASP A 281 10.17 -8.38 -28.05
CA ASP A 281 11.36 -8.53 -28.87
C ASP A 281 11.13 -8.14 -30.34
N GLY A 282 12.08 -7.40 -30.91
CA GLY A 282 12.04 -6.96 -32.30
C GLY A 282 11.24 -5.68 -32.56
N LEU A 283 10.76 -5.02 -31.50
CA LEU A 283 10.14 -3.70 -31.58
C LEU A 283 11.00 -2.66 -30.85
N GLY A 284 11.02 -1.45 -31.39
CA GLY A 284 11.55 -0.25 -30.72
C GLY A 284 10.48 0.83 -30.64
N TYR A 285 10.68 1.82 -29.78
CA TYR A 285 9.83 3.01 -29.78
C TYR A 285 10.65 4.30 -29.68
N THR A 286 10.06 5.37 -30.20
CA THR A 286 10.46 6.75 -29.95
C THR A 286 9.44 7.39 -29.02
N ASP A 287 9.93 7.96 -27.93
CA ASP A 287 9.12 8.70 -26.96
C ASP A 287 8.87 10.14 -27.47
N CYS A 288 7.60 10.53 -27.57
CA CYS A 288 7.18 11.86 -28.03
C CYS A 288 6.70 12.78 -26.88
N ASN A 289 6.99 12.43 -25.63
CA ASN A 289 6.50 13.10 -24.43
C ASN A 289 7.53 14.11 -23.86
N TRP A 290 7.25 14.62 -22.66
CA TRP A 290 8.06 15.65 -21.99
C TRP A 290 9.51 15.21 -21.71
N GLU A 291 9.78 13.91 -21.51
CA GLU A 291 11.12 13.40 -21.22
C GLU A 291 12.09 13.68 -22.39
N THR A 292 11.66 13.41 -23.62
CA THR A 292 12.47 13.65 -24.83
C THR A 292 12.53 15.13 -25.19
N GLY A 293 11.45 15.87 -24.95
CA GLY A 293 11.35 17.30 -25.26
C GLY A 293 12.05 18.23 -24.27
N GLY A 294 12.59 17.71 -23.16
CA GLY A 294 13.11 18.53 -22.05
C GLY A 294 12.02 19.32 -21.33
N GLY A 295 10.76 18.90 -21.46
CA GLY A 295 9.60 19.53 -20.84
C GLY A 295 9.51 19.26 -19.34
N ALA A 296 8.74 20.09 -18.63
CA ALA A 296 8.43 19.85 -17.23
C ALA A 296 7.57 18.60 -17.07
N ARG A 297 7.74 17.89 -15.95
CA ARG A 297 6.91 16.73 -15.59
C ARG A 297 5.46 17.16 -15.36
N PRO A 298 4.47 16.54 -16.04
CA PRO A 298 3.07 16.87 -15.87
C PRO A 298 2.59 16.69 -14.42
N VAL A 299 1.78 17.62 -13.95
CA VAL A 299 1.08 17.56 -12.67
C VAL A 299 -0.41 17.53 -12.96
N LEU A 300 -1.08 16.47 -12.51
CA LEU A 300 -2.49 16.22 -12.74
C LEU A 300 -3.28 16.42 -11.45
N HIS A 301 -4.16 17.40 -11.46
CA HIS A 301 -5.18 17.55 -10.44
C HIS A 301 -6.28 16.47 -10.59
N PRO A 302 -7.08 16.21 -9.54
CA PRO A 302 -8.22 15.31 -9.64
C PRO A 302 -9.12 15.64 -10.84
N GLY A 303 -9.35 14.64 -11.69
CA GLY A 303 -10.15 14.74 -12.91
C GLY A 303 -9.41 15.24 -14.15
N GLU A 304 -8.15 15.67 -14.04
CA GLU A 304 -7.35 16.09 -15.19
C GLU A 304 -6.80 14.89 -15.98
N VAL A 305 -6.55 15.15 -17.27
CA VAL A 305 -6.11 14.14 -18.23
C VAL A 305 -4.83 14.61 -18.91
N GLU A 306 -3.81 13.75 -18.91
CA GLU A 306 -2.60 13.92 -19.72
C GLU A 306 -2.64 12.95 -20.91
N GLN A 307 -2.27 13.43 -22.10
CA GLN A 307 -2.13 12.58 -23.28
C GLN A 307 -0.66 12.33 -23.58
N VAL A 308 -0.29 11.04 -23.62
CA VAL A 308 1.05 10.60 -24.01
C VAL A 308 1.03 9.88 -25.35
N CYS A 309 2.15 9.97 -26.07
CA CYS A 309 2.31 9.43 -27.41
C CYS A 309 3.67 8.76 -27.59
N PHE A 310 3.66 7.62 -28.27
CA PHE A 310 4.84 6.85 -28.64
C PHE A 310 4.73 6.44 -30.11
N VAL A 311 5.85 6.51 -30.83
CA VAL A 311 5.97 5.94 -32.18
C VAL A 311 6.67 4.60 -32.06
N VAL A 312 5.96 3.52 -32.35
CA VAL A 312 6.48 2.14 -32.29
C VAL A 312 6.90 1.72 -33.70
N GLU A 313 8.08 1.13 -33.84
CA GLU A 313 8.66 0.72 -35.12
C GLU A 313 9.24 -0.70 -35.03
N GLU A 314 9.19 -1.45 -36.13
CA GLU A 314 9.91 -2.73 -36.24
C GLU A 314 11.43 -2.48 -36.25
N ALA A 315 12.17 -3.16 -35.37
CA ALA A 315 13.62 -3.08 -35.36
C ALA A 315 14.21 -3.55 -36.69
N GLU A 316 15.36 -2.97 -37.08
CA GLU A 316 15.98 -3.27 -38.38
C GLU A 316 16.25 -4.78 -38.54
N GLY A 317 15.87 -5.33 -39.70
CA GLY A 317 16.00 -6.76 -39.99
C GLY A 317 15.01 -7.67 -39.25
N THR A 318 14.12 -7.11 -38.43
CA THR A 318 13.11 -7.86 -37.68
C THR A 318 11.72 -7.58 -38.25
N ARG A 319 10.84 -8.58 -38.19
CA ARG A 319 9.44 -8.42 -38.58
C ARG A 319 8.57 -8.95 -37.47
N ALA A 320 7.75 -8.08 -36.87
CA ALA A 320 6.86 -8.46 -35.80
C ALA A 320 5.84 -9.45 -36.37
N GLN A 321 5.87 -10.67 -35.85
CA GLN A 321 4.96 -11.73 -36.27
C GLN A 321 3.64 -11.57 -35.51
N PRO A 322 2.49 -11.66 -36.20
CA PRO A 322 1.22 -11.75 -35.51
C PRO A 322 1.21 -13.02 -34.66
N GLY A 323 0.75 -12.91 -33.41
CA GLY A 323 0.48 -14.07 -32.56
C GLY A 323 -0.65 -14.92 -33.12
N GLU A 324 -0.97 -16.02 -32.43
CA GLU A 324 -2.03 -16.96 -32.84
C GLU A 324 -3.38 -16.27 -33.11
N ASP A 325 -3.67 -15.18 -32.38
CA ASP A 325 -4.89 -14.38 -32.51
C ASP A 325 -4.86 -13.36 -33.68
N GLY A 326 -3.81 -13.35 -34.51
CA GLY A 326 -3.62 -12.40 -35.61
C GLY A 326 -3.26 -10.98 -35.15
N ARG A 327 -2.98 -10.78 -33.85
CA ARG A 327 -2.56 -9.50 -33.27
C ARG A 327 -1.05 -9.41 -33.18
N ILE A 328 -0.50 -8.26 -33.54
CA ILE A 328 0.88 -7.92 -33.22
C ILE A 328 0.88 -7.41 -31.77
N MET A 329 1.59 -8.13 -30.90
CA MET A 329 1.75 -7.75 -29.50
C MET A 329 2.89 -6.75 -29.38
N PHE A 330 2.62 -5.60 -28.77
CA PHE A 330 3.62 -4.54 -28.61
C PHE A 330 4.34 -4.68 -27.30
N GLY A 331 3.62 -4.85 -26.19
CA GLY A 331 4.25 -4.78 -24.87
C GLY A 331 3.31 -4.31 -23.78
N VAL A 332 3.87 -3.73 -22.72
CA VAL A 332 3.14 -3.21 -21.56
C VAL A 332 3.50 -1.75 -21.35
N LEU A 333 2.50 -0.90 -21.09
CA LEU A 333 2.72 0.48 -20.70
C LEU A 333 2.86 0.56 -19.17
N GLY A 334 4.02 1.01 -18.69
CA GLY A 334 4.28 1.30 -17.29
C GLY A 334 4.20 2.81 -17.02
N ILE A 335 3.48 3.18 -15.98
CA ILE A 335 3.31 4.56 -15.50
C ILE A 335 3.81 4.62 -14.06
N GLY A 336 4.71 5.55 -13.76
CA GLY A 336 5.18 5.86 -12.42
C GLY A 336 4.90 7.32 -12.08
N TRP A 337 4.47 7.57 -10.85
CA TRP A 337 4.12 8.90 -10.39
C TRP A 337 4.49 9.15 -8.93
N ARG A 338 4.42 10.42 -8.54
CA ARG A 338 4.52 10.85 -7.16
C ARG A 338 3.26 11.58 -6.72
N GLY A 339 2.76 11.22 -5.55
CA GLY A 339 1.76 11.97 -4.82
C GLY A 339 2.39 12.93 -3.82
N GLU A 340 1.56 13.43 -2.91
CA GLU A 340 1.98 14.31 -1.82
C GLU A 340 3.12 13.70 -0.99
N MET A 341 4.02 14.57 -0.50
CA MET A 341 5.17 14.19 0.32
C MET A 341 6.13 13.17 -0.34
N GLY A 342 6.06 12.98 -1.66
CA GLY A 342 6.95 12.10 -2.40
C GLY A 342 6.56 10.62 -2.33
N ASN A 343 5.33 10.31 -1.91
CA ASN A 343 4.77 8.97 -2.03
C ASN A 343 4.81 8.52 -3.48
N ARG A 344 5.28 7.31 -3.73
CA ARG A 344 5.39 6.77 -5.09
C ARG A 344 4.18 5.91 -5.38
N GLY A 345 3.71 6.00 -6.62
CA GLY A 345 2.77 5.06 -7.17
C GLY A 345 3.22 4.57 -8.53
N PHE A 346 2.75 3.39 -8.91
CA PHE A 346 3.03 2.83 -10.22
C PHE A 346 1.87 1.98 -10.73
N LEU A 347 1.65 1.96 -12.03
CA LEU A 347 0.61 1.19 -12.70
C LEU A 347 1.20 0.59 -13.97
N SER A 348 0.80 -0.63 -14.28
CA SER A 348 1.15 -1.30 -15.53
C SER A 348 -0.13 -1.77 -16.22
N THR A 349 -0.25 -1.52 -17.52
CA THR A 349 -1.36 -2.04 -18.30
C THR A 349 -1.23 -3.55 -18.52
N GLY A 350 -2.28 -4.19 -19.02
CA GLY A 350 -2.14 -5.49 -19.68
C GLY A 350 -1.32 -5.39 -20.97
N LYS A 351 -1.06 -6.54 -21.61
CA LYS A 351 -0.35 -6.57 -22.90
C LYS A 351 -1.16 -5.84 -23.97
N LEU A 352 -0.55 -4.81 -24.54
CA LEU A 352 -1.07 -3.99 -25.63
C LEU A 352 -0.71 -4.63 -26.97
N GLY A 353 -1.59 -4.44 -27.96
CA GLY A 353 -1.37 -4.93 -29.31
C GLY A 353 -2.46 -4.49 -30.26
N THR A 354 -2.18 -4.58 -31.55
CA THR A 354 -3.14 -4.21 -32.61
C THR A 354 -3.35 -5.39 -33.55
N ARG A 355 -4.53 -5.46 -34.18
CA ARG A 355 -4.76 -6.44 -35.24
C ARG A 355 -3.89 -6.09 -36.44
N HIS A 356 -3.32 -7.11 -37.05
CA HIS A 356 -2.62 -6.95 -38.31
C HIS A 356 -3.61 -6.45 -39.38
N VAL A 357 -3.48 -5.18 -39.78
CA VAL A 357 -4.16 -4.67 -40.98
C VAL A 357 -3.31 -5.14 -42.16
N ALA A 358 -3.84 -6.09 -42.92
CA ALA A 358 -3.18 -6.71 -44.07
C ALA A 358 -2.90 -5.71 -45.20
#